data_AF-A0A4Q0GQP3-F1
#
_entry.id   AF-A0A4Q0GQP3-F1
#
_cell.length_a   1.000
_cell.length_b   1.000
_cell.length_c   1.000
_cell.angle_alpha   90.00
_cell.angle_beta   90.00
_cell.angle_gamma   90.00
#
_symmetry.space_group_name_H-M   'P 1'
#
loop_
_entity.id
_entity.type
_entity.pdbx_description
1 polymer ?
#
loop_
_entity_poly.entity_id
_entity_poly.type
_entity_poly.pdbx_seq_one_letter_code
_entity_poly.pdbx_strand_id
1 'polypeptide(L)'
;MKNHKALAVEIATAGDMAWFETHLDRRLRIRNMVPGEFDDVVGPPPVGMTWRTIVLEAQPGARSRQAIALPLGTDTDVLTDRDLFDLFLQVAPSGARAMIASLRKIKLPADRATTGRSVSNIRQTEPNT
;
A
#
# COMPACT_ATOMS: atom_id res chain seq x y z
N MET A 1 -25.64 -19.94 5.75
CA MET A 1 -24.97 -18.62 5.57
C MET A 1 -23.49 -18.68 5.16
N LYS A 2 -22.82 -19.85 5.08
CA LYS A 2 -21.39 -19.95 4.72
C LYS A 2 -21.04 -19.48 3.28
N ASN A 3 -21.96 -19.62 2.33
CA ASN A 3 -21.69 -19.35 0.91
C ASN A 3 -21.46 -17.86 0.59
N HIS A 4 -22.11 -16.93 1.29
CA HIS A 4 -21.99 -15.50 1.00
C HIS A 4 -20.65 -14.91 1.45
N LYS A 5 -20.12 -15.38 2.59
CA LYS A 5 -18.79 -14.98 3.09
C LYS A 5 -17.70 -15.44 2.13
N ALA A 6 -17.74 -16.70 1.70
CA ALA A 6 -16.79 -17.24 0.72
C ALA A 6 -16.84 -16.45 -0.60
N LEU A 7 -18.04 -16.17 -1.11
CA LEU A 7 -18.22 -15.38 -2.33
C LEU A 7 -17.65 -13.97 -2.22
N ALA A 8 -17.85 -13.28 -1.10
CA ALA A 8 -17.31 -11.93 -0.91
C ALA A 8 -15.77 -11.92 -0.92
N VAL A 9 -15.14 -12.93 -0.33
CA VAL A 9 -13.67 -13.09 -0.34
C VAL A 9 -13.15 -13.46 -1.74
N GLU A 10 -13.87 -14.29 -2.48
CA GLU A 10 -13.56 -14.60 -3.88
C GLU A 10 -13.62 -13.35 -4.75
N ILE A 11 -14.68 -12.54 -4.62
CA ILE A 11 -14.82 -11.25 -5.33
C ILE A 11 -13.66 -10.31 -4.96
N ALA A 12 -13.31 -10.22 -3.68
CA ALA A 12 -12.18 -9.41 -3.24
C ALA A 12 -10.85 -9.86 -3.88
N THR A 13 -10.64 -11.18 -3.94
CA THR A 13 -9.44 -11.79 -4.55
C THR A 13 -9.38 -11.51 -6.05
N ALA A 14 -10.50 -11.65 -6.77
CA ALA A 14 -10.58 -11.31 -8.19
C ALA A 14 -10.38 -9.81 -8.42
N GLY A 15 -10.93 -8.97 -7.54
CA GLY A 15 -10.73 -7.53 -7.57
C GLY A 15 -9.28 -7.12 -7.30
N ASP A 16 -8.54 -7.85 -6.46
CA ASP A 16 -7.10 -7.64 -6.25
C ASP A 16 -6.30 -7.97 -7.50
N MET A 17 -6.62 -9.08 -8.17
CA MET A 17 -5.99 -9.45 -9.43
C MET A 17 -6.21 -8.39 -10.51
N ALA A 18 -7.47 -8.02 -10.76
CA ALA A 18 -7.81 -7.03 -11.78
C ALA A 18 -7.15 -5.67 -11.50
N TRP A 19 -7.02 -5.28 -10.23
CA TRP A 19 -6.35 -4.03 -9.88
C TRP A 19 -4.86 -4.06 -10.24
N PHE A 20 -4.13 -5.14 -9.91
CA PHE A 20 -2.71 -5.24 -10.27
C PHE A 20 -2.47 -5.34 -11.78
N GLU A 21 -3.40 -5.94 -12.54
CA GLU A 21 -3.33 -5.98 -14.01
C GLU A 21 -3.40 -4.58 -14.65
N THR A 22 -4.09 -3.63 -14.02
CA THR A 22 -4.18 -2.23 -14.53
C THR A 22 -3.20 -1.27 -13.86
N HIS A 23 -2.47 -1.70 -12.83
CA HIS A 23 -1.51 -0.88 -12.05
C HIS A 23 -0.13 -1.55 -12.02
N LEU A 24 0.48 -1.72 -13.20
CA LEU A 24 1.70 -2.52 -13.41
C LEU A 24 2.96 -1.96 -12.70
N ASP A 25 2.95 -0.68 -12.37
CA ASP A 25 3.97 0.03 -11.60
C ASP A 25 3.84 -0.18 -10.09
N ARG A 26 2.65 -0.60 -9.61
CA ARG A 26 2.36 -0.84 -8.21
C ARG A 26 2.68 -2.27 -7.82
N ARG A 27 3.21 -2.45 -6.62
CA ARG A 27 3.40 -3.76 -5.95
C ARG A 27 2.53 -3.94 -4.73
N LEU A 28 2.00 -2.84 -4.21
CA LEU A 28 1.13 -2.82 -3.05
C LEU A 28 -0.19 -2.16 -3.38
N ARG A 29 -1.24 -2.70 -2.78
CA ARG A 29 -2.59 -2.16 -2.77
C ARG A 29 -3.10 -2.13 -1.35
N ILE A 30 -3.88 -1.12 -1.00
CA ILE A 30 -4.70 -1.13 0.19
C ILE A 30 -6.17 -0.99 -0.19
N ARG A 31 -7.07 -1.67 0.54
CA ARG A 31 -8.52 -1.57 0.35
C ARG A 31 -9.26 -1.80 1.66
N ASN A 32 -10.57 -1.57 1.64
CA ASN A 32 -11.43 -2.01 2.74
C ASN A 32 -11.34 -3.53 2.90
N MET A 33 -11.24 -3.98 4.16
CA MET A 33 -11.28 -5.39 4.46
C MET A 33 -12.69 -5.92 4.21
N VAL A 34 -12.78 -7.10 3.61
CA VAL A 34 -14.07 -7.78 3.46
C VAL A 34 -14.39 -8.56 4.74
N PRO A 35 -15.64 -8.54 5.24
CA PRO A 35 -16.00 -9.28 6.44
C PRO A 35 -15.64 -10.78 6.35
N GLY A 36 -14.83 -11.23 7.31
CA GLY A 36 -14.38 -12.61 7.38
C GLY A 36 -13.30 -13.00 6.37
N GLU A 37 -12.65 -12.03 5.73
CA GLU A 37 -11.48 -12.28 4.87
C GLU A 37 -10.33 -12.99 5.61
N PHE A 38 -10.19 -12.73 6.90
CA PHE A 38 -9.18 -13.32 7.77
C PHE A 38 -9.86 -13.98 8.98
N ASP A 39 -9.46 -15.21 9.31
CA ASP A 39 -10.07 -15.98 10.40
C ASP A 39 -9.52 -15.57 11.78
N ASP A 40 -8.33 -14.99 11.83
CA ASP A 40 -7.65 -14.47 13.01
C ASP A 40 -8.06 -13.03 13.38
N VAL A 41 -8.72 -12.32 12.47
CA VAL A 41 -9.28 -10.99 12.73
C VAL A 41 -10.72 -11.13 13.21
N VAL A 42 -10.87 -11.14 14.53
CA VAL A 42 -12.18 -11.31 15.18
C VAL A 42 -12.64 -9.99 15.78
N GLY A 43 -13.82 -9.52 15.35
CA GLY A 43 -14.50 -8.36 15.93
C GLY A 43 -14.25 -7.02 15.21
N PRO A 44 -14.85 -5.95 15.74
CA PRO A 44 -14.74 -4.61 15.16
C PRO A 44 -13.30 -4.08 15.29
N PRO A 45 -12.91 -3.12 14.43
CA PRO A 45 -11.63 -2.44 14.58
C PRO A 45 -11.61 -1.63 15.90
N PRO A 46 -10.41 -1.26 16.40
CA PRO A 46 -10.30 -0.34 17.52
C PRO A 46 -11.05 0.98 17.29
N VAL A 47 -11.43 1.67 18.37
CA VAL A 47 -12.16 2.95 18.30
C VAL A 47 -11.36 3.97 17.48
N GLY A 48 -12.03 4.62 16.53
CA GLY A 48 -11.41 5.59 15.61
C GLY A 48 -10.63 4.95 14.45
N MET A 49 -10.61 3.63 14.35
CA MET A 49 -9.95 2.89 13.28
C MET A 49 -10.94 2.11 12.40
N THR A 50 -10.45 1.67 11.25
CA THR A 50 -11.14 0.78 10.32
C THR A 50 -10.22 -0.34 9.86
N TRP A 51 -10.80 -1.52 9.64
CA TRP A 51 -10.05 -2.64 9.07
C TRP A 51 -9.82 -2.43 7.58
N ARG A 52 -8.55 -2.52 7.18
CA ARG A 52 -8.10 -2.53 5.80
C ARG A 52 -7.38 -3.82 5.50
N THR A 53 -7.39 -4.19 4.23
CA THR A 53 -6.55 -5.26 3.69
C THR A 53 -5.43 -4.61 2.91
N ILE A 54 -4.20 -4.90 3.30
CA ILE A 54 -3.01 -4.59 2.50
C ILE A 54 -2.59 -5.83 1.71
N VAL A 55 -2.40 -5.64 0.41
CA VAL A 55 -2.08 -6.69 -0.55
C VAL A 55 -0.73 -6.41 -1.17
N LEU A 56 0.17 -7.38 -1.10
CA LEU A 56 1.49 -7.34 -1.71
C LEU A 56 1.55 -8.37 -2.85
N GLU A 57 1.84 -7.93 -4.06
CA GLU A 57 2.13 -8.83 -5.19
C GLU A 57 3.65 -8.96 -5.39
N ALA A 58 4.20 -10.09 -4.95
CA ALA A 58 5.63 -10.37 -5.09
C ALA A 58 6.03 -10.68 -6.54
N GLN A 59 5.18 -11.46 -7.21
CA GLN A 59 5.23 -11.79 -8.64
C GLN A 59 3.80 -11.90 -9.15
N PRO A 60 3.55 -11.76 -10.48
CA PRO A 60 2.21 -11.93 -11.04
C PRO A 60 1.57 -13.23 -10.54
N GLY A 61 0.42 -13.11 -9.85
CA GLY A 61 -0.30 -14.24 -9.26
C GLY A 61 0.20 -14.73 -7.88
N ALA A 62 1.39 -14.31 -7.43
CA ALA A 62 1.90 -14.60 -6.08
C ALA A 62 1.65 -13.41 -5.14
N ARG A 63 0.56 -13.48 -4.38
CA ARG A 63 0.08 -12.39 -3.52
C ARG A 63 0.02 -12.78 -2.05
N SER A 64 0.45 -11.85 -1.19
CA SER A 64 0.24 -11.90 0.26
C SER A 64 -0.79 -10.85 0.66
N ARG A 65 -1.66 -11.20 1.61
CA ARG A 65 -2.71 -10.33 2.15
C ARG A 65 -2.58 -10.29 3.65
N GLN A 66 -2.70 -9.11 4.24
CA GLN A 66 -2.68 -8.91 5.69
C GLN A 66 -3.76 -7.92 6.08
N ALA A 67 -4.37 -8.14 7.24
CA ALA A 67 -5.26 -7.16 7.84
C ALA A 67 -4.46 -6.10 8.60
N ILE A 68 -4.92 -4.87 8.54
CA ILE A 68 -4.35 -3.75 9.30
C ILE A 68 -5.48 -2.81 9.75
N ALA A 69 -5.43 -2.38 11.01
CA ALA A 69 -6.30 -1.32 11.51
C ALA A 69 -5.65 0.03 11.21
N LEU A 70 -6.36 0.91 10.50
CA LEU A 70 -5.90 2.27 10.21
C LEU A 70 -6.89 3.31 10.74
N PRO A 71 -6.43 4.52 11.10
CA PRO A 71 -7.34 5.62 11.44
C PRO A 71 -8.41 5.85 10.37
N LEU A 72 -9.64 6.15 10.79
CA LEU A 72 -10.76 6.39 9.86
C LEU A 72 -10.50 7.51 8.84
N GLY A 73 -9.73 8.53 9.24
CA GLY A 73 -9.35 9.66 8.39
C GLY A 73 -8.15 9.41 7.48
N THR A 74 -7.57 8.20 7.46
CA THR A 74 -6.47 7.90 6.54
C THR A 74 -6.99 7.88 5.10
N ASP A 75 -6.55 8.87 4.32
CA ASP A 75 -6.69 8.87 2.87
C ASP A 75 -5.74 7.81 2.28
N THR A 76 -6.32 6.70 1.86
CA THR A 76 -5.55 5.57 1.31
C THR A 76 -5.10 5.79 -0.12
N ASP A 77 -5.75 6.71 -0.84
CA ASP A 77 -5.53 6.88 -2.28
C ASP A 77 -4.24 7.67 -2.56
N VAL A 78 -3.78 8.45 -1.58
CA VAL A 78 -2.51 9.20 -1.64
C VAL A 78 -1.30 8.40 -1.18
N LEU A 79 -1.49 7.19 -0.62
CA LEU A 79 -0.39 6.39 -0.09
C LEU A 79 0.48 5.83 -1.21
N THR A 80 1.77 6.14 -1.13
CA THR A 80 2.78 5.61 -2.05
C THR A 80 3.07 4.15 -1.74
N ASP A 81 3.71 3.45 -2.69
CA ASP A 81 4.17 2.08 -2.43
C ASP A 81 5.16 2.00 -1.26
N ARG A 82 5.90 3.08 -0.98
CA ARG A 82 6.78 3.15 0.19
C ARG A 82 5.97 3.20 1.49
N ASP A 83 4.96 4.07 1.56
CA ASP A 83 4.10 4.18 2.74
C ASP A 83 3.35 2.87 3.01
N LEU A 84 2.82 2.26 1.95
CA LEU A 84 2.16 0.96 2.03
C LEU A 84 3.14 -0.14 2.46
N PHE A 85 4.38 -0.10 2.02
CA PHE A 85 5.37 -1.10 2.42
C PHE A 85 5.72 -0.97 3.91
N ASP A 86 5.86 0.24 4.41
CA ASP A 86 6.10 0.49 5.83
C ASP A 86 4.92 0.02 6.68
N LEU A 87 3.67 0.23 6.22
CA LEU A 87 2.48 -0.34 6.85
C LEU A 87 2.48 -1.89 6.81
N PHE A 88 2.84 -2.48 5.68
CA PHE A 88 2.93 -3.94 5.54
C PHE A 88 3.94 -4.53 6.52
N LEU A 89 5.07 -3.86 6.74
CA LEU A 89 6.11 -4.29 7.68
C LEU A 89 5.67 -4.29 9.14
N GLN A 90 4.78 -3.37 9.52
CA GLN A 90 4.26 -3.29 10.90
C GLN A 90 3.43 -4.52 11.26
N VAL A 91 2.74 -5.10 10.29
CA VAL A 91 1.85 -6.26 10.49
C VAL A 91 2.46 -7.58 10.04
N ALA A 92 3.55 -7.53 9.27
CA ALA A 92 4.20 -8.73 8.75
C ALA A 92 4.78 -9.60 9.89
N PRO A 93 4.56 -10.93 9.87
CA PRO A 93 5.21 -11.85 10.79
C PRO A 93 6.74 -11.72 10.72
N SER A 94 7.42 -11.93 11.85
CA SER A 94 8.88 -11.76 11.98
C SER A 94 9.71 -12.50 10.90
N GLY A 95 9.20 -13.62 10.38
CA GLY A 95 9.83 -14.40 9.30
C GLY A 95 9.66 -13.84 7.87
N ALA A 96 8.71 -12.93 7.63
CA ALA A 96 8.45 -12.38 6.29
C ALA A 96 9.49 -11.33 5.85
N ARG A 97 10.31 -10.84 6.79
CA ARG A 97 11.33 -9.80 6.54
C ARG A 97 12.36 -10.19 5.47
N ALA A 98 12.68 -11.47 5.34
CA ALA A 98 13.63 -11.95 4.32
C ALA A 98 13.04 -11.90 2.89
N MET A 99 11.77 -12.25 2.71
CA MET A 99 11.05 -12.13 1.43
C MET A 99 10.93 -10.65 1.01
N ILE A 100 10.61 -9.80 1.99
CA ILE A 100 10.48 -8.35 1.89
C ILE A 100 11.80 -7.68 1.45
N ALA A 101 12.94 -8.10 1.99
CA ALA A 101 14.25 -7.58 1.61
C ALA A 101 14.58 -7.84 0.13
N SER A 102 14.11 -8.97 -0.42
CA SER A 102 14.26 -9.30 -1.84
C SER A 102 13.36 -8.42 -2.72
N LEU A 103 12.15 -8.10 -2.28
CA LEU A 103 11.23 -7.21 -3.01
C LEU A 103 11.74 -5.77 -3.08
N ARG A 104 12.37 -5.28 -2.01
CA ARG A 104 13.00 -3.96 -1.96
C ARG A 104 14.08 -3.78 -3.04
N LYS A 105 14.81 -4.84 -3.36
CA LYS A 105 15.87 -4.81 -4.39
C LYS A 105 15.34 -4.80 -5.82
N ILE A 106 14.11 -5.28 -6.03
CA ILE A 106 13.59 -5.54 -7.37
C ILE A 106 12.83 -4.34 -7.93
N LYS A 107 12.13 -3.53 -7.11
CA LYS A 107 11.13 -2.62 -7.71
C LYS A 107 10.71 -1.35 -7.00
N LEU A 108 11.17 -1.02 -5.78
CA LEU A 108 10.83 0.30 -5.23
C LEU A 108 11.58 1.36 -6.06
N PRO A 109 10.90 2.15 -6.91
CA PRO A 109 11.57 3.24 -7.59
C PRO A 109 12.07 4.16 -6.48
N ALA A 110 13.30 4.66 -6.61
CA ALA A 110 13.72 5.77 -5.79
C ALA A 110 12.68 6.87 -6.00
N ASP A 111 12.03 7.25 -4.90
CA ASP A 111 11.10 8.36 -4.83
C ASP A 111 11.72 9.50 -5.65
N ARG A 112 11.06 9.90 -6.75
CA ARG A 112 11.47 11.11 -7.48
C ARG A 112 11.13 12.26 -6.55
N ALA A 113 12.01 12.50 -5.59
CA ALA A 113 12.03 13.68 -4.78
C ALA A 113 11.89 14.87 -5.75
N THR A 114 10.79 15.58 -5.58
CA THR A 114 10.41 16.81 -6.26
C THR A 114 11.64 17.67 -6.51
N THR A 115 12.21 17.53 -7.71
CA THR A 115 13.33 18.35 -8.15
C THR A 115 12.74 19.47 -8.98
N GLY A 116 12.68 20.65 -8.37
CA GLY A 116 12.20 21.89 -8.97
C GLY A 116 11.35 22.64 -7.94
N ARG A 117 11.81 23.74 -7.34
CA ARG A 117 12.52 24.86 -7.96
C ARG A 117 13.20 25.67 -6.85
N SER A 118 14.51 25.51 -6.69
CA SER A 118 15.35 26.54 -6.08
C SER A 118 16.08 27.23 -7.22
N VAL A 119 15.57 28.38 -7.65
CA VAL A 119 16.33 29.36 -8.43
C VAL A 119 16.33 30.64 -7.62
N SER A 120 17.28 30.70 -6.70
CA SER A 120 17.78 31.94 -6.16
C SER A 120 19.29 31.83 -6.23
N ASN A 121 19.89 32.51 -7.23
CA ASN A 121 21.28 32.98 -7.32
C ASN A 121 21.59 33.38 -8.79
N ILE A 122 22.23 34.48 -9.19
CA ILE A 122 23.05 35.53 -8.56
C ILE A 122 23.26 36.68 -9.62
N ARG A 123 23.18 37.94 -9.17
CA ARG A 123 23.88 39.23 -9.54
C ARG A 123 24.03 39.79 -10.98
N GLN A 124 24.22 41.13 -10.96
CA GLN A 124 24.80 42.11 -11.90
C GLN A 124 23.78 42.81 -12.83
N THR A 125 23.76 44.13 -13.05
CA THR A 125 24.63 45.30 -12.74
C THR A 125 23.80 46.57 -12.97
N GLU A 126 24.15 47.69 -12.32
CA GLU A 126 23.64 49.03 -12.66
C GLU A 126 23.90 49.37 -14.14
N PRO A 127 23.09 50.28 -14.72
CA PRO A 127 23.72 51.48 -15.25
C PRO A 127 22.92 52.78 -15.02
N ASN A 128 23.68 53.79 -14.61
CA ASN A 128 23.62 55.22 -14.90
C ASN A 128 22.44 55.76 -15.75
N THR A 129 21.66 56.70 -15.19
CA THR A 129 21.39 58.02 -15.78
C THR A 129 21.08 59.01 -14.65
#